data_AF-A0A1F8T412-F1
#
_entry.id   AF-A0A1F8T412-F1
#
_cell.length_a   1.000
_cell.length_b   1.000
_cell.length_c   1.000
_cell.angle_alpha   90.00
_cell.angle_beta   90.00
_cell.angle_gamma   90.00
#
_symmetry.space_group_name_H-M   'P 1'
#
loop_
_entity.id
_entity.type
_entity.pdbx_description
1 polymer ?
#
loop_
_entity_poly.entity_id
_entity_poly.type
_entity_poly.pdbx_seq_one_letter_code
_entity_poly.pdbx_strand_id
1 'polypeptide(L)'
;MITLEDAITWLNQFDQKKSFLSDSSSLLLERINAAQVAWDLETLRVRIPDLIAFCDSLKRELEPAEARLKCARAFFQLDDYWEAVPLLREAISEFHPHRHNQAAAHWMLGCVLWQMPDQREKAIIEWNRSIEIFINLRDLNRINQERSNWYKLRLREMNASVPQAIAFYGFP
;
A
#
# COMPACT_ATOMS: atom_id res chain seq x y z
N MET A 1 -0.68 -16.12 -3.68
CA MET A 1 0.20 -15.00 -3.26
C MET A 1 -0.66 -13.75 -3.13
N ILE A 2 -0.59 -13.07 -1.99
CA ILE A 2 -1.27 -11.77 -1.81
C ILE A 2 -0.56 -10.72 -2.67
N THR A 3 -1.35 -10.02 -3.48
CA THR A 3 -0.88 -8.98 -4.41
C THR A 3 -0.97 -7.58 -3.80
N LEU A 4 -0.42 -6.59 -4.51
CA LEU A 4 -0.60 -5.17 -4.16
C LEU A 4 -2.10 -4.77 -4.21
N GLU A 5 -2.85 -5.31 -5.18
CA GLU A 5 -4.30 -5.08 -5.32
C GLU A 5 -5.09 -5.66 -4.15
N ASP A 6 -4.67 -6.81 -3.60
CA ASP A 6 -5.30 -7.34 -2.40
C ASP A 6 -5.02 -6.42 -1.21
N ALA A 7 -3.76 -6.01 -1.02
CA ALA A 7 -3.35 -5.21 0.12
C ALA A 7 -3.98 -3.81 0.15
N ILE A 8 -4.21 -3.18 -1.01
CA ILE A 8 -4.85 -1.87 -1.05
C ILE A 8 -6.32 -1.93 -0.60
N THR A 9 -7.01 -3.05 -0.81
CA THR A 9 -8.39 -3.23 -0.29
C THR A 9 -8.43 -3.27 1.24
N TRP A 10 -7.31 -3.55 1.89
CA TRP A 10 -7.24 -3.62 3.34
C TRP A 10 -7.14 -2.24 3.96
N LEU A 11 -6.59 -1.24 3.27
CA LEU A 11 -6.13 0.02 3.85
C LEU A 11 -7.06 0.62 4.90
N ASN A 12 -8.37 0.65 4.62
CA ASN A 12 -9.39 1.27 5.46
C ASN A 12 -10.46 0.26 5.93
N GLN A 13 -10.10 -1.03 6.04
CA GLN A 13 -11.03 -2.15 6.31
C GLN A 13 -11.88 -1.97 7.58
N PHE A 14 -11.33 -1.27 8.57
CA PHE A 14 -11.97 -1.10 9.88
C PHE A 14 -12.41 0.34 10.17
N ASP A 15 -12.22 1.23 9.19
CA ASP A 15 -12.62 2.63 9.27
C ASP A 15 -14.08 2.79 8.83
N GLN A 16 -14.76 3.79 9.40
CA GLN A 16 -16.14 4.10 9.00
C GLN A 16 -16.23 4.55 7.55
N LYS A 17 -15.19 5.23 7.05
CA LYS A 17 -15.07 5.64 5.66
C LYS A 17 -14.14 4.68 4.94
N LYS A 18 -14.56 4.22 3.75
CA LYS A 18 -13.73 3.37 2.88
C LYS A 18 -12.54 4.13 2.26
N SER A 19 -12.59 5.46 2.27
CA SER A 19 -11.53 6.34 1.76
C SER A 19 -11.49 7.63 2.56
N PHE A 20 -10.29 8.13 2.83
CA PHE A 20 -10.01 9.44 3.41
C PHE A 20 -9.90 10.53 2.34
N LEU A 21 -9.92 10.18 1.05
CA LEU A 21 -9.94 11.16 -0.03
C LEU A 21 -11.25 11.96 -0.01
N SER A 22 -11.12 13.27 -0.14
CA SER A 22 -12.26 14.14 -0.44
C SER A 22 -12.69 14.03 -1.89
N ASP A 23 -13.85 14.59 -2.21
CA ASP A 23 -14.40 14.59 -3.56
C ASP A 23 -13.43 15.22 -4.57
N SER A 24 -12.77 16.32 -4.20
CA SER A 24 -11.78 16.98 -5.05
C SER A 24 -10.56 16.10 -5.31
N SER A 25 -9.98 15.49 -4.26
CA SER A 25 -8.84 14.57 -4.40
C SER A 25 -9.21 13.31 -5.18
N SER A 26 -10.43 12.81 -4.97
CA SER A 26 -10.96 11.65 -5.69
C SER A 26 -11.10 11.93 -7.19
N LEU A 27 -11.63 13.11 -7.56
CA LEU A 27 -11.75 13.51 -8.96
C LEU A 27 -10.38 13.65 -9.65
N LEU A 28 -9.38 14.19 -8.94
CA LEU A 28 -8.01 14.27 -9.45
C LEU A 28 -7.39 12.88 -9.62
N LEU A 29 -7.64 11.98 -8.66
CA LEU A 29 -7.20 10.59 -8.76
C LEU A 29 -7.88 9.82 -9.91
N GLU A 30 -9.16 10.09 -10.20
CA GLU A 30 -9.84 9.50 -11.36
C GLU A 30 -9.15 9.87 -12.67
N ARG A 31 -8.64 11.09 -12.80
CA ARG A 31 -7.85 11.51 -13.98
C ARG A 31 -6.52 10.78 -14.07
N ILE A 32 -5.85 10.57 -12.94
CA ILE A 32 -4.63 9.76 -12.84
C ILE A 32 -4.92 8.32 -13.27
N ASN A 33 -6.01 7.73 -12.79
CA ASN A 33 -6.42 6.38 -13.17
C ASN A 33 -6.77 6.28 -14.67
N ALA A 34 -7.41 7.31 -15.23
CA ALA A 34 -7.69 7.35 -16.67
C ALA A 34 -6.39 7.39 -17.50
N ALA A 35 -5.40 8.19 -17.08
CA ALA A 35 -4.07 8.21 -17.71
C ALA A 35 -3.34 6.86 -17.57
N GLN A 36 -3.45 6.21 -16.42
CA GLN A 36 -2.92 4.87 -16.18
C GLN A 36 -3.55 3.84 -17.12
N VAL A 37 -4.87 3.83 -17.28
CA VAL A 37 -5.56 2.93 -18.23
C VAL A 37 -5.13 3.21 -19.67
N ALA A 38 -4.82 4.45 -20.01
CA ALA A 38 -4.30 4.85 -21.31
C ALA A 38 -2.80 4.59 -21.51
N TRP A 39 -2.10 4.03 -20.51
CA TRP A 39 -0.64 3.85 -20.51
C TRP A 39 0.15 5.16 -20.73
N ASP A 40 -0.42 6.29 -20.28
CA ASP A 40 0.16 7.62 -20.44
C ASP A 40 1.04 8.01 -19.25
N LEU A 41 2.27 7.49 -19.27
CA LEU A 41 3.29 7.76 -18.25
C LEU A 41 3.66 9.25 -18.15
N GLU A 42 3.61 10.00 -19.24
CA GLU A 42 3.95 11.43 -19.25
C GLU A 42 2.91 12.21 -18.43
N THR A 43 1.62 11.97 -18.68
CA THR A 43 0.54 12.59 -17.91
C THR A 43 0.62 12.17 -16.44
N LEU A 44 0.91 10.91 -16.13
CA LEU A 44 1.07 10.43 -14.74
C LEU A 44 2.15 11.20 -13.98
N ARG A 45 3.34 11.35 -14.59
CA ARG A 45 4.48 12.07 -13.99
C ARG A 45 4.19 13.54 -13.74
N VAL A 46 3.27 14.14 -14.48
CA VAL A 46 2.82 15.52 -14.25
C VAL A 46 1.71 15.58 -13.18
N ARG A 47 0.71 14.70 -13.28
CA ARG A 47 -0.52 14.79 -12.46
C ARG A 47 -0.39 14.24 -11.05
N ILE A 48 0.47 13.26 -10.83
CA ILE A 48 0.69 12.70 -9.49
C ILE A 48 1.29 13.77 -8.56
N PRO A 49 2.36 14.51 -8.93
CA PRO A 49 2.86 15.61 -8.12
C PRO A 49 1.80 16.69 -7.83
N ASP A 50 0.97 17.05 -8.82
CA ASP A 50 -0.13 18.01 -8.64
C ASP A 50 -1.12 17.55 -7.55
N LEU A 51 -1.54 16.27 -7.59
CA LEU A 51 -2.46 15.70 -6.59
C LEU A 51 -1.81 15.65 -5.21
N ILE A 52 -0.55 15.23 -5.12
CA ILE A 52 0.15 15.13 -3.84
C ILE A 52 0.28 16.51 -3.19
N ALA A 53 0.73 17.51 -3.97
CA ALA A 53 0.83 18.89 -3.49
C ALA A 53 -0.54 19.46 -3.05
N PHE A 54 -1.60 19.12 -3.79
CA PHE A 54 -2.96 19.48 -3.39
C PHE A 54 -3.34 18.84 -2.04
N CYS A 55 -3.18 17.52 -1.89
CA CYS A 55 -3.51 16.82 -0.65
C CYS A 55 -2.70 17.32 0.55
N ASP A 56 -1.39 17.52 0.38
CA ASP A 56 -0.50 18.05 1.44
C ASP A 56 -0.97 19.43 1.94
N SER A 57 -1.52 20.26 1.04
CA SER A 57 -2.04 21.58 1.40
C SER A 57 -3.30 21.55 2.27
N LEU A 58 -4.07 20.44 2.24
CA LEU A 58 -5.35 20.33 2.95
C LEU A 58 -5.19 20.10 4.46
N LYS A 59 -3.99 19.74 4.93
CA LYS A 59 -3.68 19.41 6.33
C LYS A 59 -4.62 18.38 6.95
N ARG A 60 -5.16 17.45 6.13
CA ARG A 60 -5.96 16.33 6.61
C ARG A 60 -5.04 15.17 6.93
N GLU A 61 -5.26 14.52 8.07
CA GLU A 61 -4.28 13.64 8.71
C GLU A 61 -3.90 12.39 7.89
N LEU A 62 -4.85 11.77 7.18
CA LEU A 62 -4.62 10.50 6.46
C LEU A 62 -4.83 10.58 4.94
N GLU A 63 -5.37 11.70 4.46
CA GLU A 63 -5.68 11.87 3.03
C GLU A 63 -4.42 11.91 2.15
N PRO A 64 -3.33 12.61 2.51
CA PRO A 64 -2.10 12.61 1.71
C PRO A 64 -1.46 11.23 1.63
N ALA A 65 -1.38 10.51 2.75
CA ALA A 65 -0.85 9.15 2.79
C ALA A 65 -1.66 8.18 1.92
N GLU A 66 -3.00 8.26 1.95
CA GLU A 66 -3.86 7.45 1.07
C GLU A 66 -3.68 7.85 -0.41
N ALA A 67 -3.57 9.14 -0.71
CA ALA A 67 -3.35 9.63 -2.08
C ALA A 67 -2.03 9.10 -2.64
N ARG A 68 -0.94 9.18 -1.89
CA ARG A 68 0.38 8.63 -2.26
C ARG A 68 0.32 7.13 -2.54
N LEU A 69 -0.33 6.34 -1.68
CA LEU A 69 -0.53 4.89 -1.91
C LEU A 69 -1.26 4.60 -3.22
N LYS A 70 -2.34 5.33 -3.52
CA LYS A 70 -3.11 5.13 -4.75
C LYS A 70 -2.36 5.60 -5.99
N CYS A 71 -1.54 6.65 -5.89
CA CYS A 71 -0.64 7.06 -6.96
C CYS A 71 0.47 6.04 -7.20
N ALA A 72 1.05 5.47 -6.14
CA ALA A 72 2.05 4.42 -6.25
C ALA A 72 1.51 3.17 -6.96
N ARG A 73 0.25 2.81 -6.68
CA ARG A 73 -0.46 1.75 -7.42
C ARG A 73 -0.53 2.05 -8.92
N ALA A 74 -0.81 3.29 -9.31
CA ALA A 74 -0.88 3.66 -10.73
C ALA A 74 0.46 3.46 -11.44
N PHE A 75 1.58 3.85 -10.81
CA PHE A 75 2.92 3.57 -11.35
C PHE A 75 3.26 2.07 -11.35
N PHE A 76 2.92 1.35 -10.28
CA PHE A 76 3.13 -0.11 -10.21
C PHE A 76 2.43 -0.86 -11.35
N GLN A 77 1.23 -0.43 -11.73
CA GLN A 77 0.46 -1.03 -12.84
C GLN A 77 1.07 -0.79 -14.23
N LEU A 78 2.01 0.15 -14.34
CA LEU A 78 2.76 0.45 -15.58
C LEU A 78 4.22 0.00 -15.47
N ASP A 79 4.54 -0.85 -14.50
CA ASP A 79 5.88 -1.36 -14.22
C ASP A 79 6.93 -0.28 -13.89
N ASP A 80 6.49 0.94 -13.53
CA ASP A 80 7.37 2.03 -13.09
C ASP A 80 7.61 1.96 -11.58
N TYR A 81 8.31 0.92 -11.15
CA TYR A 81 8.54 0.64 -9.73
C TYR A 81 9.41 1.71 -9.04
N TRP A 82 10.30 2.36 -9.79
CA TRP A 82 11.19 3.40 -9.26
C TRP A 82 10.41 4.64 -8.80
N GLU A 83 9.33 4.99 -9.49
CA GLU A 83 8.42 6.07 -9.10
C GLU A 83 7.43 5.62 -7.99
N ALA A 84 7.05 4.34 -7.96
CA ALA A 84 6.13 3.81 -6.95
C ALA A 84 6.76 3.73 -5.53
N VAL A 85 8.04 3.34 -5.43
CA VAL A 85 8.74 3.18 -4.15
C VAL A 85 8.76 4.44 -3.26
N PRO A 86 9.18 5.63 -3.73
CA PRO A 86 9.25 6.83 -2.88
C PRO A 86 7.86 7.21 -2.34
N LEU A 87 6.82 7.11 -3.17
CA LEU A 87 5.44 7.39 -2.77
C LEU A 87 4.97 6.49 -1.62
N LEU A 88 5.27 5.18 -1.70
CA LEU A 88 4.93 4.24 -0.64
C LEU A 88 5.70 4.51 0.65
N ARG A 89 6.98 4.87 0.55
CA ARG A 89 7.80 5.20 1.73
C ARG A 89 7.30 6.46 2.44
N GLU A 90 6.97 7.50 1.69
CA GLU A 90 6.37 8.71 2.25
C GLU A 90 5.03 8.40 2.90
N ALA A 91 4.14 7.64 2.25
CA ALA A 91 2.87 7.23 2.84
C ALA A 91 3.07 6.46 4.16
N ILE A 92 4.01 5.51 4.21
CA ILE A 92 4.34 4.76 5.43
C ILE A 92 4.78 5.68 6.57
N SER A 93 5.56 6.73 6.27
CA SER A 93 6.02 7.70 7.26
C SER A 93 4.93 8.62 7.81
N GLU A 94 3.89 8.87 7.01
CA GLU A 94 2.74 9.70 7.41
C GLU A 94 1.72 8.91 8.23
N PHE A 95 1.60 7.61 8.00
CA PHE A 95 0.75 6.78 8.85
C PHE A 95 1.28 6.70 10.27
N HIS A 96 0.34 6.74 11.21
CA HIS A 96 0.62 6.46 12.61
C HIS A 96 1.33 5.11 12.78
N PRO A 97 2.44 5.05 13.53
CA PRO A 97 3.18 3.82 13.76
C PRO A 97 2.31 2.69 14.29
N HIS A 98 2.54 1.48 13.79
CA HIS A 98 1.89 0.24 14.21
C HIS A 98 0.36 0.22 14.04
N ARG A 99 -0.17 1.06 13.15
CA ARG A 99 -1.59 1.04 12.77
C ARG A 99 -1.82 0.16 11.55
N HIS A 100 -3.10 -0.16 11.35
CA HIS A 100 -3.58 -1.02 10.28
C HIS A 100 -3.12 -0.57 8.90
N ASN A 101 -3.30 0.72 8.59
CA ASN A 101 -3.02 1.30 7.29
C ASN A 101 -1.52 1.25 6.97
N GLN A 102 -0.67 1.49 7.97
CA GLN A 102 0.78 1.38 7.85
C GLN A 102 1.19 -0.06 7.50
N ALA A 103 0.58 -1.06 8.13
CA ALA A 103 0.87 -2.46 7.83
C ALA A 103 0.46 -2.85 6.40
N ALA A 104 -0.70 -2.39 5.92
CA ALA A 104 -1.10 -2.58 4.53
C ALA A 104 -0.08 -1.91 3.56
N ALA A 105 0.33 -0.68 3.88
CA ALA A 105 1.32 0.06 3.08
C ALA A 105 2.69 -0.64 3.03
N HIS A 106 3.18 -1.21 4.14
CA HIS A 106 4.39 -2.04 4.16
C HIS A 106 4.25 -3.26 3.24
N TRP A 107 3.09 -3.93 3.24
CA TRP A 107 2.88 -5.07 2.32
C TRP A 107 2.95 -4.63 0.86
N MET A 108 2.29 -3.51 0.52
CA MET A 108 2.34 -2.93 -0.83
C MET A 108 3.77 -2.58 -1.24
N LEU A 109 4.55 -1.95 -0.36
CA LEU A 109 5.97 -1.65 -0.63
C LEU A 109 6.77 -2.92 -0.89
N GLY A 110 6.56 -3.97 -0.10
CA GLY A 110 7.17 -5.28 -0.36
C GLY A 110 6.80 -5.82 -1.75
N CYS A 111 5.54 -5.70 -2.18
CA CYS A 111 5.13 -6.12 -3.52
C CYS A 111 5.84 -5.35 -4.64
N VAL A 112 6.03 -4.04 -4.50
CA VAL A 112 6.77 -3.21 -5.48
C VAL A 112 8.24 -3.61 -5.51
N LEU A 113 8.89 -3.65 -4.34
CA LEU A 113 10.32 -3.99 -4.24
C LEU A 113 10.61 -5.41 -4.75
N TRP A 114 9.66 -6.34 -4.64
CA TRP A 114 9.84 -7.71 -5.12
C TRP A 114 10.02 -7.79 -6.64
N GLN A 115 9.43 -6.85 -7.38
CA GLN A 115 9.59 -6.76 -8.83
C GLN A 115 10.97 -6.25 -9.25
N MET A 116 11.75 -5.72 -8.30
CA MET A 116 13.09 -5.19 -8.52
C MET A 116 14.13 -6.20 -8.00
N PRO A 117 14.84 -6.95 -8.86
CA PRO A 117 15.68 -8.08 -8.43
C PRO A 117 16.71 -7.72 -7.35
N ASP A 118 17.31 -6.53 -7.44
CA ASP A 118 18.29 -5.98 -6.50
C ASP A 118 17.70 -5.50 -5.17
N GLN A 119 16.36 -5.47 -5.05
CA GLN A 119 15.64 -5.02 -3.86
C GLN A 119 14.83 -6.13 -3.18
N ARG A 120 14.89 -7.38 -3.66
CA ARG A 120 14.10 -8.51 -3.11
C ARG A 120 14.35 -8.79 -1.63
N GLU A 121 15.56 -8.56 -1.13
CA GLU A 121 15.84 -8.64 0.31
C GLU A 121 15.03 -7.60 1.10
N LYS A 122 14.98 -6.36 0.61
CA LYS A 122 14.19 -5.30 1.23
C LYS A 122 12.71 -5.60 1.15
N ALA A 123 12.24 -6.20 0.05
CA ALA A 123 10.84 -6.65 -0.05
C ALA A 123 10.43 -7.60 1.09
N ILE A 124 11.30 -8.58 1.42
CA ILE A 124 11.05 -9.50 2.55
C ILE A 124 11.02 -8.75 3.88
N ILE A 125 11.92 -7.79 4.09
CA ILE A 125 11.94 -6.96 5.30
C ILE A 125 10.60 -6.23 5.46
N GLU A 126 10.09 -5.62 4.38
CA GLU A 126 8.81 -4.89 4.40
C GLU A 126 7.60 -5.83 4.63
N TRP A 127 7.58 -7.01 4.02
CA TRP A 127 6.55 -8.02 4.29
C TRP A 127 6.57 -8.50 5.75
N ASN A 128 7.76 -8.77 6.31
CA ASN A 128 7.89 -9.15 7.71
C ASN A 128 7.42 -8.03 8.64
N ARG A 129 7.74 -6.76 8.32
CA ARG A 129 7.25 -5.60 9.07
C ARG A 129 5.73 -5.51 9.09
N SER A 130 5.09 -5.76 7.95
CA SER A 130 3.63 -5.84 7.84
C SER A 130 3.05 -6.96 8.72
N ILE A 131 3.63 -8.16 8.66
CA ILE A 131 3.23 -9.33 9.47
C ILE A 131 3.35 -9.02 10.98
N GLU A 132 4.45 -8.42 11.42
CA GLU A 132 4.65 -8.01 12.83
C GLU A 132 3.54 -7.09 13.32
N ILE A 133 3.21 -6.06 12.53
CA ILE A 133 2.15 -5.12 12.89
C ILE A 133 0.78 -5.84 12.94
N PHE A 134 0.47 -6.72 11.98
CA PHE A 134 -0.77 -7.49 11.98
C PHE A 134 -0.87 -8.47 13.16
N ILE A 135 0.24 -9.08 13.60
CA ILE A 135 0.28 -9.91 14.83
C ILE A 135 -0.08 -9.06 16.04
N ASN A 136 0.52 -7.88 16.18
CA ASN A 136 0.24 -6.97 17.28
C ASN A 136 -1.23 -6.50 17.27
N LEU A 137 -1.76 -6.15 16.10
CA LEU A 137 -3.15 -5.72 15.95
C LEU A 137 -4.15 -6.84 16.26
N ARG A 138 -3.88 -8.09 15.84
CA ARG A 138 -4.67 -9.26 16.22
C ARG A 138 -4.74 -9.39 17.74
N ASP A 139 -3.61 -9.21 18.41
CA ASP A 139 -3.48 -9.42 19.84
C ASP A 139 -4.15 -8.30 20.65
N LEU A 140 -4.02 -7.04 20.21
CA LEU A 140 -4.76 -5.91 20.77
C LEU A 140 -6.27 -6.05 20.61
N ASN A 141 -6.72 -6.74 19.56
CA ASN A 141 -8.15 -6.96 19.28
C ASN A 141 -8.66 -8.33 19.75
N ARG A 142 -7.98 -9.04 20.68
CA ARG A 142 -8.37 -10.40 21.15
C ARG A 142 -9.84 -10.50 21.60
N ILE A 143 -10.38 -9.43 22.21
CA ILE A 143 -11.76 -9.37 22.68
C ILE A 143 -12.74 -9.12 21.53
N ASN A 144 -12.34 -8.33 20.53
CA ASN A 144 -13.11 -8.13 19.31
C ASN A 144 -12.88 -9.32 18.35
N GLN A 145 -13.70 -10.35 18.51
CA GLN A 145 -13.53 -11.61 17.79
C GLN A 145 -13.56 -11.42 16.25
N GLU A 146 -14.39 -10.53 15.74
CA GLU A 146 -14.48 -10.24 14.30
C GLU A 146 -13.14 -9.71 13.77
N ARG A 147 -12.62 -8.64 14.37
CA ARG A 147 -11.32 -8.06 13.98
C ARG A 147 -10.17 -9.05 14.19
N SER A 148 -10.16 -9.75 15.33
CA SER A 148 -9.13 -10.75 15.61
C SER A 148 -9.11 -11.86 14.57
N ASN A 149 -10.29 -12.35 14.16
CA ASN A 149 -10.42 -13.40 13.15
C ASN A 149 -10.01 -12.92 11.76
N TRP A 150 -10.35 -11.67 11.39
CA TRP A 150 -9.88 -11.06 10.15
C TRP A 150 -8.35 -11.05 10.09
N TYR A 151 -7.68 -10.57 11.14
CA TYR A 151 -6.21 -10.59 11.18
C TYR A 151 -5.63 -12.00 11.19
N LYS A 152 -6.25 -12.97 11.89
CA LYS A 152 -5.80 -14.38 11.86
C LYS A 152 -5.84 -14.95 10.45
N LEU A 153 -6.90 -14.68 9.68
CA LEU A 153 -7.03 -15.14 8.31
C LEU A 153 -5.94 -14.52 7.44
N ARG A 154 -5.78 -13.19 7.48
CA ARG A 154 -4.76 -12.49 6.69
C ARG A 154 -3.34 -12.92 7.04
N LEU A 155 -3.03 -13.11 8.31
CA LEU A 155 -1.73 -13.63 8.74
C LEU A 155 -1.44 -15.02 8.18
N ARG A 156 -2.44 -15.92 8.07
CA ARG A 156 -2.24 -17.23 7.44
C ARG A 156 -1.87 -17.08 5.96
N GLU A 157 -2.58 -16.22 5.24
CA GLU A 157 -2.32 -15.96 3.82
C GLU A 157 -0.97 -15.28 3.59
N MET A 158 -0.60 -14.32 4.45
CA MET A 158 0.69 -13.60 4.39
C MET A 158 1.86 -14.55 4.62
N ASN A 159 1.78 -15.38 5.68
CA ASN A 159 2.82 -16.37 5.98
C ASN A 159 2.94 -17.46 4.91
N ALA A 160 1.87 -17.76 4.16
CA ALA A 160 1.94 -18.65 3.01
C ALA A 160 2.53 -17.95 1.77
N SER A 161 2.30 -16.65 1.60
CA SER A 161 2.71 -15.91 0.40
C SER A 161 4.21 -15.66 0.32
N VAL A 162 4.88 -15.35 1.44
CA VAL A 162 6.33 -15.05 1.44
C VAL A 162 7.17 -16.26 0.97
N PRO A 163 7.02 -17.48 1.53
CA PRO A 163 7.77 -18.63 1.06
C PRO A 163 7.42 -19.02 -0.39
N GLN A 164 6.15 -18.87 -0.80
CA GLN A 164 5.74 -19.10 -2.18
C GLN A 164 6.45 -18.17 -3.16
N ALA A 165 6.60 -16.88 -2.82
CA ALA A 165 7.32 -15.92 -3.64
C ALA A 165 8.79 -16.31 -3.79
N ILE A 166 9.45 -16.65 -2.67
CA ILE A 166 10.86 -17.07 -2.65
C ILE A 166 11.08 -18.33 -3.49
N ALA A 167 10.22 -19.34 -3.33
CA ALA A 167 10.35 -20.62 -4.04
C ALA A 167 10.16 -20.48 -5.56
N PHE A 168 9.28 -19.57 -6.00
CA PHE A 168 8.96 -19.41 -7.42
C PHE A 168 10.00 -18.58 -8.18
N TYR A 169 10.55 -17.53 -7.55
CA TYR A 169 11.42 -16.57 -8.24
C TYR A 169 12.91 -16.74 -7.94
N GLY A 170 13.27 -17.61 -6.99
CA GLY A 170 14.65 -17.83 -6.55
C GLY A 170 15.24 -16.61 -5.82
N PHE A 171 15.89 -16.86 -4.70
CA PHE A 171 17.00 -15.98 -4.30
C PHE A 171 18.21 -16.35 -5.16
N PRO A 172 18.99 -15.37 -5.68
CA PRO A 172 20.27 -15.68 -6.28
C PRO A 172 21.18 -16.43 -5.29
#